data_AF-A0A6A9T9W4-F1
#
_entry.id   AF-A0A6A9T9W4-F1
#
_cell.length_a   1.000
_cell.length_b   1.000
_cell.length_c   1.000
_cell.angle_alpha   90.00
_cell.angle_beta   90.00
_cell.angle_gamma   90.00
#
_symmetry.space_group_name_H-M   'P 1'
#
loop_
_entity.id
_entity.type
_entity.pdbx_description
1 polymer ?
#
loop_
_entity_poly.entity_id
_entity_poly.type
_entity_poly.pdbx_seq_one_letter_code
_entity_poly.pdbx_strand_id
1 'polypeptide(L)'
;MEYVQERVTTLHDFGSAAPAAPTDRATVVVPMTERDHASLAAERVFATLEQVDPANVLVALRATPEEVGDVAAWLDGFDVPTEVLWCSAPPLAEYLQSAGLDGPTGKGRDVWLALGVAAAETDLIAVHDADAESYAATHVPRLLFPLGEGYAFSKGYYARVENDRLYGRLNRLFYVPLVRALADAHDAPVVEYLAAFRYALAG
;
A
#
# COMPACT_ATOMS: atom_id res chain seq x y z
N MET A 1 24.43 -15.51 -18.92
CA MET A 1 23.35 -14.70 -18.33
C MET A 1 23.99 -13.99 -17.15
N GLU A 2 24.36 -12.73 -17.33
CA GLU A 2 25.02 -11.96 -16.28
C GLU A 2 23.96 -11.68 -15.22
N TYR A 3 24.02 -12.40 -14.09
CA TYR A 3 23.18 -12.13 -12.93
C TYR A 3 23.74 -10.88 -12.25
N VAL A 4 23.57 -9.72 -12.89
CA VAL A 4 23.82 -8.44 -12.23
C VAL A 4 22.76 -8.33 -11.15
N GLN A 5 23.18 -8.38 -9.89
CA GLN A 5 22.31 -8.09 -8.76
C GLN A 5 21.95 -6.60 -8.85
N GLU A 6 20.74 -6.31 -9.31
CA GLU A 6 20.18 -4.95 -9.35
C GLU A 6 20.01 -4.41 -7.91
N ARG A 7 19.84 -3.09 -7.76
CA ARG A 7 19.62 -2.45 -6.44
C ARG A 7 18.38 -3.00 -5.71
N VAL A 8 17.43 -3.58 -6.44
CA VAL A 8 16.21 -4.20 -5.93
C VAL A 8 16.28 -5.71 -6.17
N THR A 9 16.23 -6.49 -5.10
CA THR A 9 16.07 -7.95 -5.22
C THR A 9 14.64 -8.27 -5.65
N THR A 10 14.48 -9.11 -6.67
CA THR A 10 13.18 -9.59 -7.12
C THR A 10 12.92 -10.98 -6.57
N LEU A 11 11.81 -11.14 -5.82
CA LEU A 11 11.29 -12.46 -5.45
C LEU A 11 10.20 -12.85 -6.44
N HIS A 12 10.34 -14.02 -7.03
CA HIS A 12 9.36 -14.56 -7.96
C HIS A 12 8.47 -15.58 -7.25
N ASP A 13 7.16 -15.39 -7.36
CA ASP A 13 6.19 -16.44 -7.05
C ASP A 13 5.60 -16.99 -8.36
N PHE A 14 5.76 -18.29 -8.57
CA PHE A 14 5.22 -19.01 -9.73
C PHE A 14 3.91 -19.75 -9.42
N GLY A 15 3.26 -19.47 -8.27
CA GLY A 15 1.83 -19.73 -8.12
C GLY A 15 1.33 -20.05 -6.71
N SER A 16 2.18 -20.33 -5.73
CA SER A 16 1.72 -20.83 -4.42
C SER A 16 2.57 -20.36 -3.23
N ALA A 17 3.44 -19.38 -3.42
CA ALA A 17 4.26 -18.89 -2.31
C ALA A 17 3.37 -18.32 -1.18
N ALA A 18 3.48 -18.91 0.00
CA ALA A 18 2.85 -18.44 1.23
C ALA A 18 3.94 -18.39 2.32
N PRO A 19 4.88 -17.44 2.23
CA PRO A 19 5.97 -17.37 3.19
C PRO A 19 5.43 -17.05 4.58
N ALA A 20 6.04 -17.63 5.61
CA ALA A 20 5.84 -17.16 6.98
C ALA A 20 6.33 -15.71 7.06
N ALA A 21 5.54 -14.83 7.68
CA ALA A 21 5.87 -13.42 7.77
C ALA A 21 5.51 -12.88 9.16
N PRO A 22 6.19 -11.83 9.64
CA PRO A 22 5.93 -11.22 10.96
C PRO A 22 4.66 -10.34 10.94
N THR A 23 3.49 -10.95 10.75
CA THR A 23 2.19 -10.24 10.73
C THR A 23 1.81 -9.68 12.09
N ASP A 24 2.17 -10.38 13.16
CA ASP A 24 1.99 -10.02 14.58
C ASP A 24 2.74 -8.75 15.01
N ARG A 25 3.58 -8.20 14.14
CA ARG A 25 4.36 -6.97 14.35
C ARG A 25 4.04 -5.88 13.32
N ALA A 26 3.00 -6.09 12.52
CA ALA A 26 2.69 -5.24 11.38
C ALA A 26 1.33 -4.55 11.50
N THR A 27 1.29 -3.27 11.16
CA THR A 27 0.04 -2.56 10.86
C THR A 27 -0.24 -2.64 9.36
N VAL A 28 -1.45 -3.05 9.00
CA VAL A 28 -1.95 -2.95 7.62
C VAL A 28 -2.74 -1.65 7.48
N VAL A 29 -2.22 -0.71 6.68
CA VAL A 29 -2.90 0.54 6.35
C VAL A 29 -3.85 0.30 5.17
N VAL A 30 -5.12 0.65 5.37
CA VAL A 30 -6.17 0.52 4.36
C VAL A 30 -6.81 1.88 4.09
N PRO A 31 -6.45 2.59 3.00
CA PRO A 31 -7.08 3.85 2.67
C PRO A 31 -8.50 3.63 2.13
N MET A 32 -9.46 4.36 2.68
CA MET A 32 -10.88 4.26 2.32
C MET A 32 -11.52 5.63 2.19
N THR A 33 -12.55 5.69 1.35
CA THR A 33 -13.54 6.76 1.32
C THR A 33 -14.91 6.23 1.70
N GLU A 34 -15.86 7.12 1.93
CA GLU A 34 -17.29 6.76 2.10
C GLU A 34 -17.83 5.84 0.97
N ARG A 35 -17.24 5.87 -0.22
CA ARG A 35 -17.65 5.04 -1.37
C ARG A 35 -17.26 3.56 -1.22
N ASP A 36 -16.25 3.30 -0.41
CA ASP A 36 -15.69 1.97 -0.22
C ASP A 36 -16.43 1.21 0.89
N HIS A 37 -17.16 1.94 1.75
CA HIS A 37 -17.94 1.42 2.87
C HIS A 37 -18.89 0.30 2.43
N ALA A 38 -18.78 -0.86 3.10
CA ALA A 38 -19.60 -2.05 2.87
C ALA A 38 -19.63 -2.53 1.39
N SER A 39 -18.63 -2.15 0.60
CA SER A 39 -18.45 -2.69 -0.74
C SER A 39 -18.00 -4.16 -0.66
N LEU A 40 -18.37 -4.97 -1.64
CA LEU A 40 -17.95 -6.39 -1.68
C LEU A 40 -16.43 -6.57 -1.69
N ALA A 41 -15.69 -5.60 -2.22
CA ALA A 41 -14.23 -5.60 -2.22
C ALA A 41 -13.69 -5.32 -0.81
N ALA A 42 -14.21 -4.29 -0.14
CA ALA A 42 -13.80 -3.96 1.22
C ALA A 42 -14.14 -5.10 2.20
N GLU A 43 -15.37 -5.64 2.14
CA GLU A 43 -15.79 -6.84 2.89
C GLU A 43 -14.80 -7.99 2.75
N ARG A 44 -14.38 -8.28 1.51
CA ARG A 44 -13.37 -9.31 1.24
C ARG A 44 -12.02 -8.97 1.83
N VAL A 45 -11.57 -7.72 1.74
CA VAL A 45 -10.30 -7.27 2.30
C VAL A 45 -10.29 -7.50 3.81
N PHE A 46 -11.27 -7.02 4.55
CA PHE A 46 -11.30 -7.15 6.01
C PHE A 46 -11.51 -8.60 6.47
N ALA A 47 -12.42 -9.36 5.85
CA ALA A 47 -12.57 -10.80 6.14
C ALA A 47 -11.32 -11.63 5.80
N THR A 48 -10.49 -11.16 4.88
CA THR A 48 -9.19 -11.77 4.61
C THR A 48 -8.16 -11.37 5.66
N LEU A 49 -8.22 -10.14 6.17
CA LEU A 49 -7.32 -9.66 7.22
C LEU A 49 -7.55 -10.38 8.56
N GLU A 50 -8.78 -10.81 8.87
CA GLU A 50 -9.06 -11.73 10.00
C GLU A 50 -8.22 -13.02 9.91
N GLN A 51 -8.03 -13.55 8.70
CA GLN A 51 -7.24 -14.77 8.49
C GLN A 51 -5.72 -14.52 8.53
N VAL A 52 -5.30 -13.30 8.21
CA VAL A 52 -3.89 -12.88 8.23
C VAL A 52 -3.43 -12.57 9.66
N ASP A 53 -4.35 -12.09 10.51
CA ASP A 53 -4.12 -11.74 11.90
C ASP A 53 -2.93 -10.76 12.08
N PRO A 54 -2.99 -9.55 11.47
CA PRO A 54 -2.00 -8.52 11.71
C PRO A 54 -2.14 -7.91 13.12
N ALA A 55 -1.07 -7.28 13.61
CA ALA A 55 -1.10 -6.59 14.90
C ALA A 55 -2.19 -5.50 14.98
N ASN A 56 -2.40 -4.78 13.87
CA ASN A 56 -3.43 -3.75 13.74
C ASN A 56 -3.80 -3.55 12.26
N VAL A 57 -5.01 -3.05 12.02
CA VAL A 57 -5.47 -2.54 10.73
C VAL A 57 -5.85 -1.07 10.90
N LEU A 58 -5.05 -0.18 10.31
CA LEU A 58 -5.30 1.27 10.37
C LEU A 58 -6.04 1.74 9.11
N VAL A 59 -7.30 2.10 9.28
CA VAL A 59 -8.15 2.59 8.21
C VAL A 59 -7.99 4.10 8.05
N ALA A 60 -7.33 4.52 6.97
CA ALA A 60 -7.16 5.93 6.63
C ALA A 60 -8.44 6.42 5.93
N LEU A 61 -9.40 6.89 6.71
CA LEU A 61 -10.75 7.19 6.26
C LEU A 61 -10.95 8.65 5.86
N ARG A 62 -11.40 8.87 4.63
CA ARG A 62 -11.93 10.16 4.19
C ARG A 62 -13.43 10.07 4.00
N ALA A 63 -14.17 10.66 4.93
CA ALA A 63 -15.62 10.63 4.96
C ALA A 63 -16.18 11.90 5.62
N THR A 64 -17.49 12.13 5.49
CA THR A 64 -18.20 13.16 6.26
C THR A 64 -18.33 12.73 7.73
N PRO A 65 -18.57 13.68 8.67
CA PRO A 65 -18.74 13.34 10.09
C PRO A 65 -19.82 12.29 10.35
N GLU A 66 -20.91 12.30 9.56
CA GLU A 66 -22.00 11.34 9.67
C GLU A 66 -21.55 9.92 9.31
N GLU A 67 -20.81 9.78 8.20
CA GLU A 67 -20.37 8.48 7.66
C GLU A 67 -19.24 7.83 8.49
N VAL A 68 -18.45 8.61 9.25
CA VAL A 68 -17.37 8.07 10.07
C VAL A 68 -17.89 7.08 11.11
N GLY A 69 -19.03 7.38 11.73
CA GLY A 69 -19.64 6.50 12.74
C GLY A 69 -20.12 5.18 12.13
N ASP A 70 -20.75 5.24 10.96
CA ASP A 70 -21.25 4.06 10.25
C ASP A 70 -20.10 3.16 9.80
N VAL A 71 -19.02 3.73 9.25
CA VAL A 71 -17.81 2.98 8.88
C VAL A 71 -17.14 2.34 10.09
N ALA A 72 -17.01 3.06 11.21
CA ALA A 72 -16.43 2.51 12.43
C ALA A 72 -17.26 1.33 12.97
N ALA A 73 -18.60 1.47 13.02
CA ALA A 73 -19.50 0.40 13.46
C ALA A 73 -19.47 -0.82 12.53
N TRP A 74 -19.27 -0.61 11.22
CA TRP A 74 -19.07 -1.69 10.27
C TRP A 74 -17.73 -2.41 10.48
N LEU A 75 -16.64 -1.67 10.74
CA LEU A 75 -15.32 -2.23 11.03
C LEU A 75 -15.31 -3.07 12.33
N ASP A 76 -16.06 -2.66 13.35
CA ASP A 76 -16.24 -3.41 14.61
C ASP A 76 -16.87 -4.81 14.40
N GLY A 77 -17.40 -5.08 13.20
CA GLY A 77 -17.96 -6.38 12.83
C GLY A 77 -16.92 -7.46 12.48
N PHE A 78 -15.66 -7.08 12.25
CA PHE A 78 -14.58 -8.01 11.89
C PHE A 78 -13.75 -8.42 13.11
N ASP A 79 -13.33 -9.68 13.15
CA ASP A 79 -12.45 -10.25 14.18
C ASP A 79 -10.97 -9.95 13.90
N VAL A 80 -10.65 -8.67 13.74
CA VAL A 80 -9.29 -8.16 13.58
C VAL A 80 -9.21 -6.78 14.24
N PRO A 81 -8.11 -6.43 14.94
CA PRO A 81 -7.99 -5.09 15.53
C PRO A 81 -8.03 -4.02 14.43
N THR A 82 -9.01 -3.11 14.51
CA THR A 82 -9.16 -2.00 13.58
C THR A 82 -9.11 -0.65 14.29
N GLU A 83 -8.40 0.30 13.72
CA GLU A 83 -8.40 1.70 14.14
C GLU A 83 -8.75 2.61 12.96
N VAL A 84 -9.53 3.66 13.21
CA VAL A 84 -9.92 4.64 12.19
C VAL A 84 -9.14 5.94 12.37
N LEU A 85 -8.33 6.28 11.36
CA LEU A 85 -7.78 7.63 11.19
C LEU A 85 -8.70 8.44 10.29
N TRP A 86 -9.50 9.35 10.87
CA TRP A 86 -10.34 10.25 10.10
C TRP A 86 -9.53 11.38 9.45
N CYS A 87 -9.04 11.13 8.23
CA CYS A 87 -8.17 12.02 7.46
C CYS A 87 -8.81 13.38 7.11
N SER A 88 -10.16 13.46 7.12
CA SER A 88 -10.92 14.68 6.89
C SER A 88 -11.47 15.33 8.18
N ALA A 89 -11.00 14.91 9.35
CA ALA A 89 -11.41 15.50 10.62
C ALA A 89 -11.05 17.00 10.70
N PRO A 90 -11.97 17.90 11.10
CA PRO A 90 -11.68 19.33 11.22
C PRO A 90 -10.48 19.65 12.13
N PRO A 91 -10.31 19.03 13.33
CA PRO A 91 -9.14 19.29 14.18
C PRO A 91 -7.81 18.91 13.51
N LEU A 92 -7.79 17.88 12.66
CA LEU A 92 -6.60 17.47 11.94
C LEU A 92 -6.23 18.47 10.84
N ALA A 93 -7.23 19.00 10.12
CA ALA A 93 -7.01 20.06 9.13
C ALA A 93 -6.41 21.32 9.78
N GLU A 94 -6.95 21.75 10.92
CA GLU A 94 -6.42 22.88 11.69
C GLU A 94 -4.98 22.64 12.15
N TYR A 95 -4.68 21.44 12.65
CA TYR A 95 -3.34 21.06 13.07
C TYR A 95 -2.34 21.11 11.91
N LEU A 96 -2.68 20.50 10.77
CA LEU A 96 -1.84 20.49 9.57
C LEU A 96 -1.62 21.90 9.01
N GLN A 97 -2.65 22.75 9.05
CA GLN A 97 -2.54 24.14 8.65
C GLN A 97 -1.58 24.92 9.55
N SER A 98 -1.67 24.74 10.87
CA SER A 98 -0.77 25.38 11.83
C SER A 98 0.69 24.97 11.65
N ALA A 99 0.93 23.75 11.16
CA ALA A 99 2.25 23.22 10.84
C ALA A 99 2.74 23.59 9.41
N GLY A 100 1.93 24.28 8.59
CA GLY A 100 2.26 24.57 7.20
C GLY A 100 2.27 23.35 6.28
N LEU A 101 1.56 22.28 6.66
CA LEU A 101 1.48 20.99 5.96
C LEU A 101 0.12 20.75 5.29
N ASP A 102 -0.78 21.74 5.33
CA ASP A 102 -2.10 21.65 4.70
C ASP A 102 -2.01 21.81 3.17
N GLY A 103 -1.60 20.72 2.51
CA GLY A 103 -1.51 20.59 1.06
C GLY A 103 -2.78 20.02 0.41
N PRO A 104 -2.74 19.70 -0.89
CA PRO A 104 -3.88 19.11 -1.61
C PRO A 104 -4.42 17.85 -0.92
N THR A 105 -5.75 17.73 -0.87
CA THR A 105 -6.42 16.52 -0.38
C THR A 105 -6.38 15.41 -1.42
N GLY A 106 -6.30 14.16 -0.98
CA GLY A 106 -6.17 13.02 -1.89
C GLY A 106 -5.69 11.76 -1.18
N LYS A 107 -5.83 10.61 -1.87
CA LYS A 107 -5.47 9.29 -1.31
C LYS A 107 -4.02 9.25 -0.85
N GLY A 108 -3.13 9.93 -1.58
CA GLY A 108 -1.73 10.08 -1.19
C GLY A 108 -1.55 10.78 0.17
N ARG A 109 -2.29 11.86 0.44
CA ARG A 109 -2.23 12.55 1.74
C ARG A 109 -2.73 11.64 2.86
N ASP A 110 -3.84 10.94 2.65
CA ASP A 110 -4.41 10.02 3.64
C ASP A 110 -3.44 8.87 3.97
N VAL A 111 -2.82 8.28 2.95
CA VAL A 111 -1.79 7.24 3.12
C VAL A 111 -0.59 7.80 3.89
N TRP A 112 -0.11 8.99 3.57
CA TRP A 112 1.03 9.60 4.29
C TRP A 112 0.72 9.86 5.76
N LEU A 113 -0.49 10.32 6.09
CA LEU A 113 -0.93 10.52 7.46
C LEU A 113 -0.96 9.18 8.22
N ALA A 114 -1.57 8.16 7.62
CA ALA A 114 -1.67 6.84 8.22
C ALA A 114 -0.30 6.15 8.38
N LEU A 115 0.61 6.29 7.42
CA LEU A 115 1.99 5.81 7.56
C LEU A 115 2.68 6.46 8.77
N GLY A 116 2.46 7.76 8.99
CA GLY A 116 3.03 8.47 10.15
C GLY A 116 2.51 7.95 11.49
N VAL A 117 1.20 7.68 11.58
CA VAL A 117 0.58 7.09 12.78
C VAL A 117 1.07 5.66 12.99
N ALA A 118 0.97 4.80 11.96
CA ALA A 118 1.37 3.39 12.05
C ALA A 118 2.85 3.22 12.41
N ALA A 119 3.74 4.10 11.92
CA ALA A 119 5.17 4.08 12.24
C ALA A 119 5.50 4.42 13.70
N ALA A 120 4.57 5.03 14.43
CA ALA A 120 4.72 5.27 15.87
C ALA A 120 4.36 4.04 16.71
N GLU A 121 3.67 3.06 16.14
CA GLU A 121 3.05 1.96 16.87
C GLU A 121 3.63 0.58 16.55
N THR A 122 4.09 0.38 15.31
CA THR A 122 4.55 -0.92 14.83
C THR A 122 5.86 -0.83 14.06
N ASP A 123 6.59 -1.95 14.03
CA ASP A 123 7.87 -2.06 13.34
C ASP A 123 7.72 -2.14 11.81
N LEU A 124 6.59 -2.69 11.36
CA LEU A 124 6.35 -3.02 9.96
C LEU A 124 5.01 -2.47 9.50
N ILE A 125 4.97 -1.94 8.29
CA ILE A 125 3.75 -1.36 7.72
C ILE A 125 3.55 -1.90 6.32
N ALA A 126 2.37 -2.46 6.06
CA ALA A 126 1.92 -2.80 4.72
C ALA A 126 0.77 -1.86 4.33
N VAL A 127 0.70 -1.48 3.04
CA VAL A 127 -0.41 -0.66 2.52
C VAL A 127 -1.16 -1.49 1.49
N HIS A 128 -2.46 -1.63 1.67
CA HIS A 128 -3.34 -2.33 0.73
C HIS A 128 -4.61 -1.55 0.45
N ASP A 129 -5.04 -1.57 -0.80
CA ASP A 129 -6.26 -0.91 -1.22
C ASP A 129 -7.50 -1.71 -0.80
N ALA A 130 -8.54 -0.99 -0.38
CA ALA A 130 -9.83 -1.58 -0.03
C ALA A 130 -10.64 -2.08 -1.25
N ASP A 131 -10.28 -1.65 -2.47
CA ASP A 131 -11.00 -1.98 -3.71
C ASP A 131 -10.39 -3.20 -4.45
N ALA A 132 -9.51 -3.95 -3.79
CA ALA A 132 -8.86 -5.12 -4.37
C ALA A 132 -9.84 -6.28 -4.61
N GLU A 133 -10.33 -6.41 -5.85
CA GLU A 133 -11.28 -7.47 -6.23
C GLU A 133 -10.75 -8.89 -5.99
N SER A 134 -9.43 -9.11 -6.10
CA SER A 134 -8.80 -10.43 -5.96
C SER A 134 -7.91 -10.54 -4.72
N TYR A 135 -8.32 -9.93 -3.61
CA TYR A 135 -7.55 -9.97 -2.37
C TYR A 135 -7.47 -11.38 -1.76
N ALA A 136 -6.25 -11.82 -1.42
CA ALA A 136 -5.99 -13.15 -0.88
C ALA A 136 -5.11 -13.07 0.37
N ALA A 137 -5.28 -14.03 1.29
CA ALA A 137 -4.55 -14.08 2.57
C ALA A 137 -3.03 -14.11 2.42
N THR A 138 -2.52 -14.49 1.25
CA THR A 138 -1.07 -14.47 0.95
C THR A 138 -0.52 -13.08 0.62
N HIS A 139 -1.36 -12.07 0.33
CA HIS A 139 -0.88 -10.76 -0.12
C HIS A 139 -0.06 -10.02 0.93
N VAL A 140 -0.58 -9.91 2.16
CA VAL A 140 0.13 -9.25 3.27
C VAL A 140 1.43 -10.00 3.63
N PRO A 141 1.42 -11.34 3.87
CA PRO A 141 2.65 -12.07 4.17
C PRO A 141 3.72 -11.95 3.09
N ARG A 142 3.34 -11.91 1.81
CA ARG A 142 4.32 -11.73 0.71
C ARG A 142 4.99 -10.36 0.73
N LEU A 143 4.29 -9.31 1.14
CA LEU A 143 4.90 -7.98 1.29
C LEU A 143 5.78 -7.89 2.53
N LEU A 144 5.35 -8.50 3.63
CA LEU A 144 6.06 -8.45 4.91
C LEU A 144 7.27 -9.39 4.99
N PHE A 145 7.24 -10.54 4.30
CA PHE A 145 8.32 -11.53 4.34
C PHE A 145 9.71 -10.93 4.03
N PRO A 146 9.92 -10.18 2.94
CA PRO A 146 11.22 -9.54 2.69
C PRO A 146 11.65 -8.61 3.81
N LEU A 147 10.71 -7.90 4.44
CA LEU A 147 11.05 -7.01 5.55
C LEU A 147 11.56 -7.79 6.77
N GLY A 148 10.97 -8.97 7.04
CA GLY A 148 11.46 -9.91 8.05
C GLY A 148 12.85 -10.48 7.75
N GLU A 149 13.23 -10.58 6.47
CA GLU A 149 14.55 -11.03 6.00
C GLU A 149 15.60 -9.90 5.96
N GLY A 150 15.28 -8.72 6.49
CA GLY A 150 16.22 -7.59 6.61
C GLY A 150 16.23 -6.63 5.42
N TYR A 151 15.26 -6.73 4.50
CA TYR A 151 15.07 -5.72 3.45
C TYR A 151 14.37 -4.48 4.02
N ALA A 152 14.79 -3.29 3.60
CA ALA A 152 14.22 -2.04 4.09
C ALA A 152 12.87 -1.65 3.45
N PHE A 153 12.54 -2.26 2.31
CA PHE A 153 11.33 -1.94 1.55
C PHE A 153 10.90 -3.13 0.70
N SER A 154 9.59 -3.30 0.55
CA SER A 154 8.98 -4.34 -0.28
C SER A 154 7.83 -3.74 -1.07
N LYS A 155 7.75 -4.09 -2.35
CA LYS A 155 6.66 -3.66 -3.23
C LYS A 155 6.18 -4.85 -4.06
N GLY A 156 4.86 -5.06 -4.04
CA GLY A 156 4.21 -6.07 -4.86
C GLY A 156 4.15 -5.61 -6.31
N TYR A 157 4.38 -6.55 -7.23
CA TYR A 157 4.14 -6.36 -8.66
C TYR A 157 3.35 -7.55 -9.18
N TYR A 158 2.32 -7.28 -9.95
CA TYR A 158 1.55 -8.31 -10.65
C TYR A 158 1.62 -8.04 -12.15
N ALA A 159 1.74 -9.12 -12.93
CA ALA A 159 1.61 -9.01 -14.36
C ALA A 159 0.13 -8.77 -14.70
N ARG A 160 -0.19 -7.62 -15.29
CA ARG A 160 -1.51 -7.39 -15.89
C ARG A 160 -1.58 -8.14 -17.23
N VAL A 161 -2.06 -9.37 -17.18
CA VAL A 161 -2.30 -10.23 -18.34
C VAL A 161 -3.76 -10.59 -18.38
N GLU A 162 -4.47 -10.10 -19.38
CA GLU A 162 -5.90 -10.35 -19.57
C GLU A 162 -6.18 -10.52 -21.07
N ASN A 163 -7.13 -11.39 -21.43
CA ASN A 163 -7.57 -11.60 -22.82
C ASN A 163 -6.39 -11.87 -23.78
N ASP A 164 -5.45 -12.73 -23.38
CA ASP A 164 -4.21 -13.04 -24.12
C ASP A 164 -3.35 -11.82 -24.47
N ARG A 165 -3.46 -10.73 -23.69
CA ARG A 165 -2.71 -9.49 -23.88
C ARG A 165 -1.92 -9.12 -22.63
N LEU A 166 -0.67 -8.74 -22.85
CA LEU A 166 0.20 -8.20 -21.82
C LEU A 166 0.10 -6.67 -21.76
N TYR A 167 -0.40 -6.14 -20.64
CA TYR A 167 -0.49 -4.72 -20.38
C TYR A 167 0.86 -4.15 -19.89
N GLY A 168 0.95 -2.83 -19.66
CA GLY A 168 2.19 -2.14 -19.27
C GLY A 168 3.04 -1.59 -20.42
N ARG A 169 2.43 -1.39 -21.61
CA ARG A 169 3.09 -0.76 -22.77
C ARG A 169 3.66 0.62 -22.43
N LEU A 170 2.95 1.43 -21.64
CA LEU A 170 3.43 2.73 -21.17
C LEU A 170 4.75 2.60 -20.39
N ASN A 171 4.84 1.63 -19.49
CA ASN A 171 6.07 1.36 -18.74
C ASN A 171 7.23 1.01 -19.68
N ARG A 172 7.00 0.11 -20.64
CA ARG A 172 8.04 -0.40 -21.56
C ARG A 172 8.48 0.60 -22.63
N LEU A 173 7.54 1.37 -23.21
CA LEU A 173 7.80 2.23 -24.36
C LEU A 173 8.06 3.69 -24.00
N PHE A 174 7.71 4.12 -22.78
CA PHE A 174 7.86 5.51 -22.37
C PHE A 174 8.60 5.66 -21.06
N TYR A 175 8.13 5.02 -19.98
CA TYR A 175 8.71 5.23 -18.64
C TYR A 175 10.20 4.88 -18.59
N VAL A 176 10.57 3.66 -18.99
CA VAL A 176 11.97 3.21 -18.94
C VAL A 176 12.88 4.07 -19.83
N PRO A 177 12.53 4.35 -21.11
CA PRO A 177 13.31 5.28 -21.94
C PRO A 177 13.43 6.69 -21.35
N LEU A 178 12.35 7.22 -20.77
CA LEU A 178 12.34 8.56 -20.17
C LEU A 178 13.27 8.62 -18.96
N VAL A 179 13.18 7.66 -18.04
CA VAL A 179 14.04 7.62 -16.84
C VAL A 179 15.51 7.50 -17.25
N ARG A 180 15.82 6.71 -18.29
CA ARG A 180 17.19 6.65 -18.84
C ARG A 180 17.65 7.98 -19.40
N ALA A 181 16.83 8.65 -20.22
CA ALA A 181 17.17 9.97 -20.75
C ALA A 181 17.37 11.03 -19.65
N LEU A 182 16.59 10.95 -18.56
CA LEU A 182 16.77 11.80 -17.39
C LEU A 182 18.07 11.48 -16.65
N ALA A 183 18.43 10.20 -16.51
CA ALA A 183 19.68 9.78 -15.89
C ALA A 183 20.92 10.23 -16.68
N ASP A 184 20.82 10.27 -18.01
CA ASP A 184 21.90 10.75 -18.88
C ASP A 184 22.12 12.28 -18.75
N ALA A 185 21.05 13.03 -18.44
CA ALA A 185 21.08 14.49 -18.34
C ALA A 185 21.22 15.03 -16.90
N HIS A 186 20.88 14.22 -15.90
CA HIS A 186 20.78 14.63 -14.50
C HIS A 186 21.32 13.55 -13.56
N ASP A 187 22.21 13.96 -12.67
CA ASP A 187 22.67 13.17 -11.53
C ASP A 187 21.85 13.55 -10.29
N ALA A 188 20.68 12.92 -10.15
CA ALA A 188 19.76 13.18 -9.05
C ALA A 188 19.33 11.85 -8.38
N PRO A 189 19.41 11.72 -7.04
CA PRO A 189 19.07 10.47 -6.34
C PRO A 189 17.67 9.94 -6.63
N VAL A 190 16.71 10.83 -6.90
CA VAL A 190 15.34 10.45 -7.27
C VAL A 190 15.28 9.72 -8.62
N VAL A 191 16.15 10.09 -9.58
CA VAL A 191 16.21 9.44 -10.89
C VAL A 191 16.78 8.03 -10.74
N GLU A 192 17.82 7.86 -9.92
CA GLU A 192 18.36 6.53 -9.62
C GLU A 192 17.34 5.64 -8.90
N TYR A 193 16.58 6.20 -7.95
CA TYR A 193 15.49 5.50 -7.28
C TYR A 193 14.42 5.01 -8.26
N LEU A 194 13.96 5.88 -9.17
CA LEU A 194 13.00 5.53 -10.20
C LEU A 194 13.55 4.46 -11.17
N ALA A 195 14.84 4.54 -11.51
CA ALA A 195 15.51 3.58 -12.38
C ALA A 195 15.67 2.18 -11.76
N ALA A 196 15.66 2.08 -10.43
CA ALA A 196 15.83 0.82 -9.72
C ALA A 196 14.60 -0.11 -9.82
N PHE A 197 13.44 0.41 -10.25
CA PHE A 197 12.21 -0.36 -10.35
C PHE A 197 12.04 -1.02 -11.73
N ARG A 198 11.98 -2.36 -11.75
CA ARG A 198 11.65 -3.11 -12.97
C ARG A 198 10.23 -2.86 -13.48
N TYR A 199 9.27 -2.67 -12.57
CA TYR A 199 7.87 -2.35 -12.88
C TYR A 199 7.36 -1.17 -12.06
N ALA A 200 7.93 0.02 -12.29
CA ALA A 200 7.64 1.20 -11.48
C ALA A 200 6.15 1.57 -11.41
N LEU A 201 5.42 1.35 -12.52
CA LEU A 201 4.00 1.67 -12.67
C LEU A 201 3.06 0.49 -12.34
N ALA A 202 3.58 -0.62 -11.82
CA ALA A 202 2.75 -1.70 -11.28
C ALA A 202 2.68 -1.59 -9.76
N GLY A 203 1.60 -2.11 -9.17
CA GLY A 203 1.15 -1.77 -7.82
C GLY A 203 -0.03 -0.84 -7.98
#